data_AF-A0A7M2VDB6-F1
#
_entry.id   AF-A0A7M2VDB6-F1
#
_cell.length_a   1.000
_cell.length_b   1.000
_cell.length_c   1.000
_cell.angle_alpha   90.00
_cell.angle_beta   90.00
_cell.angle_gamma   90.00
#
_symmetry.space_group_name_H-M   'P 1'
#
loop_
_entity.id
_entity.type
_entity.pdbx_description
1 polymer ?
#
loop_
_entity_poly.entity_id
_entity_poly.type
_entity_poly.pdbx_seq_one_letter_code
_entity_poly.pdbx_strand_id
1 'polypeptide(L)'
;MEVIIPKIGKHIIFNNIMASPIWEFDSVFQKQISDEISGVKTIIYENDNMPLYKYMNLDVYVYSDNVDGCAVNIIVAAGESQPSKFKIILLGYAIEK
;
A
#
# COMPACT_ATOMS: atom_id res chain seq x y z
N MET A 1 10.75 4.14 -8.07
CA MET A 1 9.81 3.64 -9.11
C MET A 1 8.97 4.82 -9.56
N GLU A 2 8.76 4.98 -10.86
CA GLU A 2 7.82 6.01 -11.34
C GLU A 2 6.42 5.41 -11.42
N VAL A 3 5.44 6.12 -10.84
CA VAL A 3 4.03 5.72 -10.87
C VAL A 3 3.24 6.80 -11.60
N ILE A 4 2.62 6.42 -12.73
CA ILE A 4 1.75 7.31 -13.48
C ILE A 4 0.35 7.24 -12.89
N ILE A 5 -0.25 8.40 -12.61
CA ILE A 5 -1.62 8.52 -12.10
C ILE A 5 -2.47 9.23 -13.14
N PRO A 6 -3.13 8.47 -14.05
CA PRO A 6 -3.86 9.05 -15.18
C PRO A 6 -4.96 10.01 -14.76
N LYS A 7 -5.63 9.75 -13.62
CA LYS A 7 -6.76 10.54 -13.12
C LYS A 7 -6.40 12.00 -12.81
N ILE A 8 -5.13 12.27 -12.49
CA ILE A 8 -4.61 13.64 -12.29
C ILE A 8 -3.59 14.04 -13.36
N GLY A 9 -3.23 13.14 -14.27
CA GLY A 9 -2.26 13.38 -15.34
C GLY A 9 -0.83 13.64 -14.84
N LYS A 10 -0.46 13.06 -13.68
CA LYS A 10 0.85 13.30 -13.03
C LYS A 10 1.64 12.01 -12.84
N HIS A 11 2.94 12.17 -12.66
CA HIS A 11 3.86 11.12 -12.24
C HIS A 11 4.29 11.35 -10.79
N ILE A 12 4.42 10.27 -10.04
CA ILE A 12 4.97 10.28 -8.68
C ILE A 12 6.26 9.46 -8.68
N ILE A 13 7.33 10.04 -8.14
CA ILE A 13 8.57 9.32 -7.90
C ILE A 13 8.44 8.60 -6.55
N PHE A 14 8.02 7.35 -6.61
CA PHE A 14 7.86 6.51 -5.43
C PHE A 14 9.21 5.96 -4.94
N ASN A 15 9.47 6.11 -3.65
CA ASN A 15 10.54 5.44 -2.92
C ASN A 15 9.92 4.58 -1.80
N ASN A 16 10.19 3.28 -1.80
CA ASN A 16 9.61 2.36 -0.81
C ASN A 16 10.06 2.64 0.63
N ILE A 17 11.19 3.34 0.81
CA ILE A 17 11.65 3.77 2.15
C ILE A 17 10.65 4.75 2.78
N MET A 18 9.87 5.46 1.97
CA MET A 18 8.87 6.44 2.43
C MET A 18 7.48 5.83 2.59
N ALA A 19 7.31 4.52 2.34
CA ALA A 19 6.03 3.85 2.50
C ALA A 19 5.87 3.35 3.94
N SER A 20 4.76 3.70 4.57
CA SER A 20 4.40 3.22 5.90
C SER A 20 3.64 1.91 5.80
N PRO A 21 3.83 0.96 6.73
CA PRO A 21 3.01 -0.23 6.76
C PRO A 21 1.54 0.13 7.00
N ILE A 22 0.63 -0.59 6.34
CA ILE A 22 -0.80 -0.24 6.33
C ILE A 22 -1.44 -0.22 7.72
N TRP A 23 -0.87 -0.93 8.71
CA TRP A 23 -1.37 -0.92 10.08
C TRP A 23 -1.19 0.43 10.79
N GLU A 24 -0.35 1.33 10.28
CA GLU A 24 -0.22 2.70 10.81
C GLU A 24 -1.39 3.62 10.44
N PHE A 25 -2.26 3.19 9.52
CA PHE A 25 -3.44 3.95 9.08
C PHE A 25 -4.69 3.54 9.88
N ASP A 26 -5.78 4.32 9.82
CA ASP A 26 -7.01 3.97 10.53
C ASP A 26 -7.73 2.75 9.94
N SER A 27 -8.59 2.12 10.74
CA SER A 27 -9.27 0.88 10.36
C SER A 27 -10.25 1.03 9.20
N VAL A 28 -10.77 2.24 8.94
CA VAL A 28 -11.65 2.50 7.79
C VAL A 28 -10.83 2.44 6.51
N PHE A 29 -9.70 3.15 6.49
CA PHE A 29 -8.78 3.15 5.35
C PHE A 29 -8.17 1.76 5.09
N GLN A 30 -7.77 1.06 6.16
CA GLN A 30 -7.28 -0.32 6.06
C GLN A 30 -8.30 -1.25 5.39
N LYS A 31 -9.56 -1.17 5.81
CA LYS A 31 -10.64 -1.97 5.23
C LYS A 31 -10.90 -1.60 3.78
N GLN A 32 -10.91 -0.31 3.45
CA GLN A 32 -11.10 0.16 2.08
C GLN A 32 -10.06 -0.43 1.13
N ILE A 33 -8.77 -0.42 1.51
CA ILE A 33 -7.71 -1.06 0.71
C ILE A 33 -7.99 -2.56 0.54
N SER A 34 -8.35 -3.26 1.61
CA SER A 34 -8.63 -4.70 1.53
C SER A 34 -9.82 -5.04 0.63
N ASP A 35 -10.83 -4.17 0.55
CA ASP A 35 -12.03 -4.36 -0.25
C ASP A 35 -11.80 -3.96 -1.73
N GLU A 36 -11.05 -2.88 -1.98
CA GLU A 36 -10.84 -2.33 -3.33
C GLU A 36 -9.66 -2.97 -4.07
N ILE A 37 -8.61 -3.39 -3.37
CA ILE A 37 -7.40 -3.95 -3.98
C ILE A 37 -7.48 -5.48 -4.00
N SER A 38 -7.83 -6.00 -5.19
CA SER A 38 -7.96 -7.45 -5.41
C SER A 38 -6.70 -8.22 -5.01
N GLY A 39 -6.89 -9.26 -4.20
CA GLY A 39 -5.84 -10.17 -3.76
C GLY A 39 -5.14 -9.76 -2.45
N VAL A 40 -5.44 -8.59 -1.89
CA VAL A 40 -5.06 -8.27 -0.50
C VAL A 40 -5.87 -9.14 0.44
N LYS A 41 -5.18 -9.82 1.36
CA LYS A 41 -5.78 -10.66 2.39
C LYS A 41 -5.54 -10.05 3.76
N THR A 42 -6.58 -10.05 4.58
CA THR A 42 -6.50 -9.72 6.00
C THR A 42 -6.36 -11.01 6.80
N ILE A 43 -5.33 -11.09 7.64
CA ILE A 43 -5.07 -12.23 8.53
C ILE A 43 -5.17 -11.72 9.96
N ILE A 44 -6.03 -12.37 10.76
CA ILE A 44 -6.24 -12.03 12.17
C ILE A 44 -5.75 -13.22 12.99
N TYR A 45 -4.85 -12.97 13.94
CA TYR A 45 -4.42 -13.95 14.93
C TYR A 45 -5.06 -13.62 16.28
N GLU A 46 -5.50 -14.64 17.02
CA GLU A 46 -6.24 -14.45 18.28
C GLU A 46 -5.48 -13.66 19.34
N ASN A 47 -4.14 -13.65 19.28
CA ASN A 47 -3.26 -12.97 20.23
C ASN A 47 -2.62 -11.68 19.68
N ASP A 48 -2.90 -11.31 18.43
CA ASP A 48 -2.34 -10.11 17.83
C ASP A 48 -3.31 -8.95 17.96
N ASN A 49 -2.79 -7.79 18.38
CA ASN A 49 -3.59 -6.58 18.54
C ASN A 49 -3.98 -5.93 17.20
N MET A 50 -3.34 -6.34 16.10
CA MET A 50 -3.54 -5.75 14.78
C MET A 50 -3.56 -6.83 13.71
N PRO A 51 -4.44 -6.73 12.70
CA PRO A 51 -4.44 -7.63 11.56
C PRO A 51 -3.20 -7.45 10.70
N LEU A 52 -2.75 -8.53 10.06
CA LEU A 52 -1.76 -8.47 9.00
C LEU A 52 -2.45 -8.35 7.64
N TYR A 53 -1.94 -7.46 6.80
CA TYR A 53 -2.40 -7.29 5.43
C TYR A 53 -1.33 -7.81 4.48
N LYS A 54 -1.69 -8.83 3.69
CA LYS A 54 -0.76 -9.55 2.84
C LYS A 54 -1.22 -9.61 1.38
N TYR A 55 -0.29 -9.48 0.44
CA TYR A 55 -0.49 -9.79 -0.97
C TYR A 55 0.57 -10.79 -1.43
N MET A 56 0.16 -11.99 -1.84
CA MET A 56 1.09 -13.08 -2.20
C MET A 56 2.21 -13.29 -1.16
N ASN A 57 1.88 -13.24 0.13
CA ASN A 57 2.77 -13.35 1.31
C ASN A 57 3.67 -12.12 1.59
N LEU A 58 3.64 -11.09 0.75
CA LEU A 58 4.32 -9.81 1.01
C LEU A 58 3.45 -8.91 1.89
N ASP A 59 4.09 -8.08 2.71
CA ASP A 59 3.41 -7.08 3.53
C ASP A 59 2.93 -5.90 2.69
N VAL A 60 1.75 -5.37 3.04
CA VAL A 60 1.16 -4.23 2.35
C VAL A 60 1.60 -2.92 3.01
N TYR A 61 2.09 -1.99 2.20
CA TYR A 61 2.52 -0.66 2.59
C TYR A 61 1.80 0.40 1.76
N VAL A 62 1.75 1.61 2.31
CA VAL A 62 1.09 2.77 1.71
C VAL A 62 2.07 3.94 1.70
N TYR A 63 2.25 4.53 0.53
CA TYR A 63 2.94 5.81 0.38
C TYR A 63 1.91 6.90 0.13
N SER A 64 1.90 7.92 0.97
CA SER A 64 0.97 9.04 0.88
C SER A 64 1.70 10.30 0.43
N ASP A 65 1.11 11.02 -0.52
CA ASP A 65 1.66 12.27 -1.04
C ASP A 65 0.54 13.25 -1.37
N ASN A 66 0.87 14.54 -1.39
CA ASN A 66 -0.04 15.58 -1.87
C ASN A 66 0.43 16.08 -3.23
N VAL A 67 -0.35 15.79 -4.26
CA VAL A 67 -0.02 16.19 -5.63
C VAL A 67 -1.06 17.19 -6.12
N ASP A 68 -0.65 18.44 -6.29
CA ASP A 68 -1.49 19.57 -6.72
C ASP A 68 -2.81 19.68 -5.90
N GLY A 69 -2.71 19.52 -4.57
CA GLY A 69 -3.86 19.60 -3.67
C GLY A 69 -4.70 18.33 -3.58
N CYS A 70 -4.36 17.27 -4.31
CA CYS A 70 -5.00 15.96 -4.19
C CYS A 70 -4.18 15.04 -3.29
N ALA A 71 -4.82 14.45 -2.27
CA ALA A 71 -4.18 13.42 -1.45
C ALA A 71 -4.17 12.10 -2.24
N VAL A 72 -2.98 11.59 -2.50
CA VAL A 72 -2.76 10.35 -3.25
C VAL A 72 -2.10 9.33 -2.33
N ASN A 73 -2.72 8.17 -2.24
CA ASN A 73 -2.19 7.01 -1.54
C ASN A 73 -1.79 5.96 -2.58
N ILE A 74 -0.51 5.62 -2.67
CA ILE A 74 0.01 4.52 -3.50
C ILE A 74 0.11 3.27 -2.62
N ILE A 75 -0.57 2.20 -3.03
CA ILE A 75 -0.58 0.92 -2.31
C ILE A 75 0.41 -0.01 -2.99
N VAL A 76 1.35 -0.53 -2.19
CA VAL A 76 2.35 -1.51 -2.65
C VAL A 76 2.36 -2.73 -1.73
N ALA A 77 2.81 -3.85 -2.26
CA ALA A 77 3.25 -4.98 -1.46
C ALA A 77 4.78 -5.07 -1.53
N ALA A 78 5.43 -5.13 -0.37
CA ALA A 78 6.88 -5.13 -0.29
C ALA A 78 7.38 -6.14 0.75
N GLY A 79 8.58 -6.67 0.51
CA GLY A 79 9.23 -7.58 1.44
C GLY A 79 10.22 -8.50 0.77
N GLU A 80 10.85 -9.33 1.59
CA GLU A 80 11.74 -10.39 1.09
C GLU A 80 10.92 -11.48 0.41
N SER A 81 11.22 -11.73 -0.86
CA SER A 81 10.68 -12.87 -1.60
C SER A 81 11.56 -14.11 -1.46
N GLN A 82 12.85 -13.90 -1.21
CA GLN A 82 13.91 -14.89 -0.95
C GLN A 82 14.97 -14.21 -0.07
N PRO A 83 15.85 -14.96 0.64
CA PRO A 83 16.87 -14.42 1.57
C PRO A 83 17.91 -13.43 1.00
N SER A 84 17.73 -12.95 -0.22
CA SER A 84 18.59 -11.95 -0.86
C SER A 84 17.86 -11.13 -1.94
N LYS A 85 16.52 -11.24 -2.04
CA LYS A 85 15.73 -10.58 -3.08
C LYS A 85 14.52 -9.88 -2.47
N PHE A 86 14.67 -8.58 -2.30
CA PHE A 86 13.56 -7.69 -1.98
C PHE A 86 12.67 -7.51 -3.22
N LYS A 87 11.36 -7.65 -3.05
CA LYS A 87 10.36 -7.47 -4.10
C LYS A 87 9.41 -6.36 -3.70
N ILE A 88 9.09 -5.49 -4.66
CA ILE A 88 8.06 -4.46 -4.53
C ILE A 88 7.07 -4.67 -5.67
N ILE A 89 5.78 -4.70 -5.36
CA ILE A 89 4.69 -4.86 -6.32
C ILE A 89 3.75 -3.66 -6.14
N LEU A 90 3.52 -2.90 -7.20
CA LEU A 90 2.48 -1.88 -7.23
C LEU A 90 1.11 -2.58 -7.28
N LEU A 91 0.27 -2.34 -6.27
CA LEU A 91 -1.07 -2.92 -6.23
C LEU A 91 -2.13 -1.97 -6.77
N GLY A 92 -1.94 -0.66 -6.58
CA GLY A 92 -2.86 0.37 -7.06
C GLY A 92 -2.64 1.70 -6.36
N TYR A 93 -3.64 2.57 -6.47
CA TYR A 93 -3.66 3.86 -5.78
C TYR A 93 -5.09 4.23 -5.40
N ALA A 94 -5.24 4.98 -4.31
CA ALA A 94 -6.46 5.66 -3.91
C ALA A 94 -6.23 7.17 -3.97
N ILE A 95 -7.29 7.92 -4.32
CA ILE A 95 -7.24 9.39 -4.33
C ILE A 95 -8.35 9.89 -3.42
N GLU A 96 -7.98 10.63 -2.39
CA GLU A 96 -8.91 11.37 -1.54
C GLU A 96 -9.05 12.78 -2.08
N LYS A 97 -10.30 13.23 -2.23
CA LYS A 97 -10.68 14.56 -2.74
C LYS A 97 -11.18 15.43 -1.62
#